data_AF-A0A522NA53-F1
#
_entry.id   AF-A0A522NA53-F1
#
_cell.length_a   1.000
_cell.length_b   1.000
_cell.length_c   1.000
_cell.angle_alpha   90.00
_cell.angle_beta   90.00
_cell.angle_gamma   90.00
#
_symmetry.space_group_name_H-M   'P 1'
#
loop_
_entity.id
_entity.type
_entity.pdbx_description
1 polymer ?
#
loop_
_entity_poly.entity_id
_entity_poly.type
_entity_poly.pdbx_seq_one_letter_code
_entity_poly.pdbx_strand_id
1 'polypeptide(L)'
;MKTQYAEQRALRDVRRGVALLGVAEESLAGRRFSVEGVRVEALAFRDLALLIRPLRAADVAHAGEAAWMAHAGHVQRRLCDRLAVKAALLPAKTGTIFASSSELDAAARQSHGR
;
A
#
# COMPACT_ATOMS: atom_id res chain seq x y z
N MET A 1 -10.42 15.35 18.70
CA MET A 1 -9.45 14.62 17.85
C MET A 1 -9.94 14.33 16.41
N LYS A 2 -10.79 15.18 15.80
CA LYS A 2 -11.38 14.93 14.46
C LYS A 2 -10.66 15.61 13.29
N THR A 3 -9.81 16.60 13.56
CA THR A 3 -9.21 17.48 12.54
C THR A 3 -8.08 16.80 11.77
N GLN A 4 -7.32 15.92 12.41
CA GLN A 4 -6.15 15.26 11.80
C GLN A 4 -6.50 14.25 10.69
N TYR A 5 -7.72 13.70 10.71
CA TYR A 5 -8.24 12.80 9.66
C TYR A 5 -8.64 13.57 8.38
N ALA A 6 -9.06 14.83 8.50
CA ALA A 6 -9.46 15.64 7.36
C ALA A 6 -8.25 16.20 6.59
N GLU A 7 -7.18 16.57 7.30
CA GLU A 7 -5.94 17.08 6.67
C GLU A 7 -5.16 15.98 5.94
N GLN A 8 -5.18 14.73 6.43
CA GLN A 8 -4.67 13.58 5.67
C GLN A 8 -5.47 13.29 4.39
N ARG A 9 -6.74 13.73 4.35
CA ARG A 9 -7.63 13.58 3.20
C ARG A 9 -7.27 14.59 2.10
N ALA A 10 -6.87 15.80 2.46
CA ALA A 10 -6.47 16.84 1.50
C ALA A 10 -5.13 16.56 0.79
N LEU A 11 -4.20 15.83 1.43
CA LEU A 11 -2.96 15.36 0.79
C LEU A 11 -3.18 14.22 -0.24
N ARG A 12 -4.42 13.71 -0.39
CA ARG A 12 -4.78 12.62 -1.31
C ARG A 12 -5.17 13.08 -2.72
N ASP A 13 -5.40 14.37 -2.97
CA ASP A 13 -6.04 14.84 -4.21
C ASP A 13 -5.17 14.85 -5.48
N VAL A 14 -3.93 14.35 -5.42
CA VAL A 14 -3.07 14.14 -6.60
C VAL A 14 -2.83 12.65 -6.89
N ARG A 15 -3.27 11.76 -6.00
CA ARG A 15 -3.03 10.31 -6.09
C ARG A 15 -4.26 9.64 -6.72
N ARG A 16 -4.05 8.97 -7.86
CA ARG A 16 -5.11 8.31 -8.66
C ARG A 16 -5.35 6.85 -8.28
N GLY A 17 -4.58 6.31 -7.34
CA GLY A 17 -4.73 4.93 -6.90
C GLY A 17 -3.81 4.55 -5.75
N VAL A 18 -3.93 3.30 -5.32
CA VAL A 18 -3.14 2.70 -4.26
C VAL A 18 -2.74 1.30 -4.69
N ALA A 19 -1.43 1.02 -4.70
CA ALA A 19 -0.93 -0.35 -4.85
C ALA A 19 -0.81 -1.01 -3.47
N LEU A 20 -1.36 -2.21 -3.34
CA LEU A 20 -1.15 -3.07 -2.18
C LEU A 20 0.13 -3.89 -2.41
N LEU A 21 1.09 -3.73 -1.51
CA LEU A 21 2.38 -4.42 -1.57
C LEU A 21 2.43 -5.65 -0.65
N GLY A 22 1.61 -5.66 0.39
CA GLY A 22 1.53 -6.78 1.32
C GLY A 22 0.72 -6.46 2.54
N VAL A 23 0.60 -7.46 3.40
CA VAL A 23 -0.05 -7.40 4.70
C VAL A 23 0.99 -7.80 5.74
N ALA A 24 1.02 -7.11 6.86
CA ALA A 24 1.93 -7.38 7.96
C ALA A 24 1.19 -7.29 9.30
N GLU A 25 1.91 -7.60 10.37
CA GLU A 25 1.42 -7.42 11.75
C GLU A 25 1.02 -5.96 12.04
N GLU A 26 0.03 -5.77 12.92
CA GLU A 26 -0.45 -4.45 13.38
C GLU A 26 0.67 -3.57 13.95
N SER A 27 1.74 -4.17 14.49
CA SER A 27 2.92 -3.46 15.02
C SER A 27 3.57 -2.51 14.00
N LEU A 28 3.32 -2.71 12.70
CA LEU A 28 3.80 -1.83 11.65
C LEU A 28 2.84 -0.68 11.30
N ALA A 29 1.61 -0.66 11.81
CA ALA A 29 0.62 0.34 11.49
C ALA A 29 1.08 1.77 11.83
N GLY A 30 0.73 2.73 10.96
CA GLY A 30 1.11 4.13 11.08
C GLY A 30 2.56 4.42 10.65
N ARG A 31 3.38 3.40 10.40
CA ARG A 31 4.76 3.57 9.95
C ARG A 31 4.82 3.94 8.47
N ARG A 32 5.89 4.64 8.12
CA ARG A 32 6.23 4.98 6.73
C ARG A 32 7.61 4.47 6.40
N PHE A 33 7.78 4.00 5.18
CA PHE A 33 9.03 3.47 4.66
C PHE A 33 9.37 4.17 3.35
N SER A 34 10.67 4.25 3.07
CA SER A 34 11.18 4.60 1.77
C SER A 34 12.05 3.45 1.29
N VAL A 35 11.74 2.92 0.11
CA VAL A 35 12.47 1.84 -0.55
C VAL A 35 12.79 2.32 -1.95
N GLU A 36 14.08 2.58 -2.21
CA GLU A 36 14.57 3.03 -3.52
C GLU A 36 13.83 4.28 -4.04
N GLY A 37 13.57 5.24 -3.14
CA GLY A 37 12.84 6.47 -3.46
C GLY A 37 11.32 6.32 -3.52
N VAL A 38 10.80 5.09 -3.43
CA VAL A 38 9.37 4.83 -3.37
C VAL A 38 8.86 4.88 -1.93
N ARG A 39 7.87 5.74 -1.69
CA ARG A 39 7.20 5.88 -0.40
C ARG A 39 6.16 4.78 -0.22
N VAL A 40 6.24 4.11 0.93
CA VAL A 40 5.29 3.08 1.37
C VAL A 40 4.73 3.48 2.73
N GLU A 41 3.44 3.25 2.93
CA GLU A 41 2.72 3.56 4.16
C GLU A 41 2.08 2.28 4.69
N ALA A 42 2.19 2.03 5.99
CA ALA A 42 1.48 0.93 6.65
C ALA A 42 0.18 1.46 7.26
N LEU A 43 -0.96 1.13 6.64
CA LEU A 43 -2.27 1.51 7.14
C LEU A 43 -2.80 0.47 8.13
N ALA A 44 -3.27 0.93 9.29
CA ALA A 44 -4.01 0.06 10.21
C ALA A 44 -5.26 -0.50 9.51
N PHE A 45 -5.45 -1.81 9.60
CA PHE A 45 -6.65 -2.51 9.17
C PHE A 45 -6.93 -3.65 10.15
N ARG A 46 -7.84 -3.42 11.10
CA ARG A 46 -8.08 -4.34 12.22
C ARG A 46 -6.77 -4.65 12.95
N ASP A 47 -6.46 -5.92 13.16
CA ASP A 47 -5.26 -6.50 13.78
C ASP A 47 -4.09 -6.67 12.80
N LEU A 48 -4.15 -6.01 11.64
CA LEU A 48 -3.15 -6.08 10.58
C LEU A 48 -2.73 -4.68 10.12
N ALA A 49 -1.59 -4.62 9.45
CA ALA A 49 -1.10 -3.45 8.74
C ALA A 49 -1.05 -3.72 7.22
N LEU A 50 -1.76 -2.92 6.44
CA LEU A 50 -1.69 -2.95 4.98
C LEU A 50 -0.52 -2.10 4.49
N LEU A 51 0.45 -2.73 3.84
CA LEU A 51 1.58 -2.05 3.22
C LEU A 51 1.16 -1.52 1.86
N ILE A 52 1.04 -0.20 1.74
CA ILE A 52 0.54 0.43 0.53
C ILE A 52 1.51 1.45 -0.07
N ARG A 53 1.53 1.51 -1.40
CA ARG A 53 2.17 2.60 -2.15
C ARG A 53 1.08 3.48 -2.77
N PRO A 54 1.02 4.77 -2.42
CA PRO A 54 0.18 5.71 -3.13
C PRO A 54 0.68 5.93 -4.56
N LEU A 55 -0.22 5.89 -5.55
CA LEU A 55 0.09 6.03 -6.97
C LEU A 55 -0.39 7.37 -7.52
N ARG A 56 0.42 7.98 -8.40
CA ARG A 56 0.04 9.16 -9.18
C ARG A 56 -0.63 8.73 -10.49
N ALA A 57 -1.21 9.68 -11.22
CA ALA A 57 -1.83 9.42 -12.52
C ALA A 57 -0.87 8.72 -13.50
N ALA A 58 0.38 9.16 -13.57
CA ALA A 58 1.41 8.55 -14.41
C ALA A 58 1.68 7.09 -14.03
N ASP A 59 1.73 6.76 -12.73
CA ASP A 59 1.93 5.37 -12.30
C ASP A 59 0.78 4.46 -12.77
N VAL A 60 -0.46 4.97 -12.72
CA VAL A 60 -1.65 4.22 -13.16
C VAL A 60 -1.65 4.05 -14.68
N ALA A 61 -1.22 5.05 -15.44
CA ALA A 61 -1.16 4.97 -16.90
C ALA A 61 -0.21 3.86 -17.40
N HIS A 62 0.87 3.62 -16.66
CA HIS A 62 1.87 2.59 -16.99
C HIS A 62 1.63 1.25 -16.27
N ALA A 63 0.58 1.16 -15.44
CA ALA A 63 0.27 -0.07 -14.71
C ALA A 63 -0.08 -1.18 -15.69
N GLY A 64 0.72 -2.26 -15.68
CA GLY A 64 0.60 -3.39 -16.61
C GLY A 64 1.68 -3.42 -17.69
N GLU A 65 2.41 -2.33 -17.91
CA GLU A 65 3.62 -2.35 -18.72
C GLU A 65 4.70 -3.23 -18.07
N ALA A 66 5.42 -4.03 -18.85
CA ALA A 66 6.38 -4.99 -18.33
C ALA A 66 7.49 -4.32 -17.49
N ALA A 67 8.01 -3.18 -17.96
CA ALA A 67 9.04 -2.42 -17.24
C ALA A 67 8.52 -1.88 -15.90
N TRP A 68 7.28 -1.36 -15.90
CA TRP A 68 6.64 -0.87 -14.67
C TRP A 68 6.40 -2.02 -13.68
N MET A 69 5.88 -3.16 -14.16
CA MET A 69 5.62 -4.34 -13.34
C MET A 69 6.91 -4.95 -12.77
N ALA A 70 7.99 -4.98 -13.55
CA ALA A 70 9.30 -5.42 -13.08
C ALA A 70 9.83 -4.51 -11.97
N HIS A 71 9.75 -3.19 -12.15
CA HIS A 71 10.15 -2.23 -11.13
C HIS A 71 9.28 -2.33 -9.87
N ALA A 72 7.95 -2.45 -10.03
CA ALA A 72 7.02 -2.62 -8.91
C ALA A 72 7.31 -3.90 -8.12
N GLY A 73 7.58 -5.02 -8.81
CA GLY A 73 7.95 -6.29 -8.18
C GLY A 73 9.28 -6.20 -7.44
N HIS A 74 10.29 -5.53 -8.03
CA HIS A 74 11.58 -5.29 -7.38
C HIS A 74 11.43 -4.48 -6.09
N VAL A 75 10.72 -3.35 -6.14
CA VAL A 75 10.46 -2.51 -4.96
C VAL A 75 9.71 -3.29 -3.88
N GLN A 76 8.69 -4.07 -4.26
CA GLN A 76 7.93 -4.90 -3.33
C GLN A 76 8.81 -5.96 -2.67
N ARG A 77 9.66 -6.65 -3.43
CA ARG A 77 10.60 -7.63 -2.89
C ARG A 77 11.56 -6.98 -1.89
N ARG A 78 12.16 -5.85 -2.24
CA ARG A 78 13.09 -5.11 -1.36
C ARG A 78 12.41 -4.63 -0.07
N LEU A 79 11.15 -4.21 -0.16
CA LEU A 79 10.35 -3.89 1.03
C LEU A 79 10.15 -5.12 1.91
N CYS A 80 9.73 -6.25 1.33
CA CYS A 80 9.48 -7.49 2.05
C CYS A 80 10.76 -7.99 2.74
N ASP A 81 11.88 -8.06 2.02
CA ASP A 81 13.17 -8.49 2.57
C ASP A 81 13.58 -7.61 3.77
N ARG A 82 13.35 -6.30 3.68
CA ARG A 82 13.67 -5.35 4.75
C ARG A 82 12.78 -5.50 5.99
N LEU A 83 11.52 -5.86 5.80
CA LEU A 83 10.55 -5.98 6.88
C LEU A 83 10.49 -7.37 7.50
N ALA A 84 10.83 -8.42 6.75
CA ALA A 84 10.81 -9.82 7.20
C ALA A 84 11.70 -10.08 8.42
N VAL A 85 12.76 -9.28 8.60
CA VAL A 85 13.64 -9.37 9.78
C VAL A 85 12.96 -8.86 11.06
N LYS A 86 11.83 -8.13 10.94
CA LYS A 86 11.23 -7.38 12.05
C LYS A 86 9.77 -7.72 12.34
N ALA A 87 9.06 -8.33 11.40
CA ALA A 87 7.65 -8.68 11.54
C ALA A 87 7.29 -9.80 10.56
N ALA A 88 6.27 -10.60 10.89
CA ALA A 88 5.63 -11.47 9.93
C ALA A 88 4.96 -10.64 8.82
N LEU A 89 5.11 -11.09 7.58
CA LEU A 89 4.53 -10.42 6.42
C LEU A 89 4.07 -11.42 5.37
N LEU A 90 3.00 -11.06 4.66
CA LEU A 90 2.48 -11.76 3.50
C LEU A 90 2.53 -10.82 2.31
N PRO A 91 3.35 -11.10 1.29
CA PRO A 91 3.39 -10.27 0.09
C PRO A 91 2.08 -10.39 -0.69
N ALA A 92 1.57 -9.26 -1.20
CA ALA A 92 0.43 -9.26 -2.10
C ALA A 92 0.84 -9.66 -3.53
N LYS A 93 -0.12 -9.96 -4.39
CA LYS A 93 0.17 -10.11 -5.82
C LYS A 93 0.67 -8.77 -6.38
N THR A 94 1.83 -8.76 -7.02
CA THR A 94 2.36 -7.56 -7.70
C THR A 94 1.34 -7.01 -8.68
N GLY A 95 1.14 -5.69 -8.68
CA GLY A 95 0.14 -5.03 -9.52
C GLY A 95 -1.28 -5.06 -8.96
N THR A 96 -1.49 -5.49 -7.70
CA THR A 96 -2.77 -5.30 -7.01
C THR A 96 -2.98 -3.81 -6.74
N ILE A 97 -3.81 -3.16 -7.55
CA ILE A 97 -4.08 -1.71 -7.52
C ILE A 97 -5.56 -1.48 -7.28
N PHE A 98 -5.86 -0.49 -6.44
CA PHE A 98 -7.20 0.02 -6.17
C PHE A 98 -7.28 1.49 -6.59
N ALA A 99 -8.42 1.95 -7.08
CA ALA A 99 -8.61 3.35 -7.49
C ALA A 99 -8.56 4.31 -6.28
N SER A 100 -8.82 3.81 -5.07
CA SER A 100 -8.68 4.59 -3.85
C SER A 100 -8.41 3.73 -2.61
N SER A 101 -7.95 4.37 -1.52
CA SER A 101 -7.86 3.70 -0.22
C SER A 101 -9.22 3.23 0.31
N SER A 102 -10.32 3.87 -0.09
CA SER A 102 -11.68 3.48 0.31
C SER A 102 -12.13 2.21 -0.41
N GLU A 103 -11.76 2.05 -1.67
CA GLU A 103 -12.02 0.82 -2.43
C GLU A 103 -11.18 -0.35 -1.87
N LEU A 104 -9.92 -0.11 -1.50
CA LEU A 104 -9.11 -1.07 -0.78
C LEU A 104 -9.78 -1.54 0.53
N ASP A 105 -10.26 -0.59 1.36
CA ASP A 105 -10.98 -0.92 2.61
C ASP A 105 -12.26 -1.72 2.32
N ALA A 106 -13.02 -1.35 1.29
CA ALA A 106 -14.21 -2.08 0.88
C ALA A 106 -13.90 -3.52 0.42
N ALA A 107 -12.87 -3.70 -0.39
CA ALA A 107 -12.43 -5.01 -0.86
C ALA A 107 -11.94 -5.90 0.29
N ALA A 108 -11.16 -5.32 1.22
CA ALA A 108 -10.69 -6.03 2.40
C ALA A 108 -11.84 -6.48 3.31
N ARG A 109 -12.89 -5.65 3.47
CA ARG A 109 -14.10 -6.01 4.23
C ARG A 109 -14.92 -7.11 3.57
N GLN A 110 -15.05 -7.11 2.24
CA GLN A 110 -15.83 -8.12 1.50
C GLN A 110 -15.17 -9.51 1.53
N SER A 111 -13.84 -9.59 1.43
CA SER A 111 -13.13 -10.87 1.45
C SER A 111 -13.15 -11.59 2.80
N HIS A 112 -13.39 -10.87 3.91
CA HIS A 112 -13.49 -11.42 5.26
C HIS A 112 -14.95 -11.54 5.78
N GLY A 113 -15.94 -11.24 4.93
CA GLY A 113 -17.36 -11.38 5.25
C GLY A 113 -17.92 -12.79 4.99
N ARG A 114 -17.07 -13.78 4.70
CA ARG A 114 -17.44 -15.19 4.58
C ARG A 114 -16.82 -16.01 5.69
#